data_AF-A0A3N5W3B6-F1
#
_entry.id   AF-A0A3N5W3B6-F1
#
_cell.length_a   1.000
_cell.length_b   1.000
_cell.length_c   1.000
_cell.angle_alpha   90.00
_cell.angle_beta   90.00
_cell.angle_gamma   90.00
#
_symmetry.space_group_name_H-M   'P 1'
#
loop_
_entity.id
_entity.type
_entity.pdbx_description
1 polymer ?
#
loop_
_entity_poly.entity_id
_entity_poly.type
_entity_poly.pdbx_seq_one_letter_code
_entity_poly.pdbx_strand_id
1 'polypeptide(L)' 'MIRVVLPYHLRSLANVSGEVQIQTEGPATIAAVLDTLEMQYPVLRGTIRDHATKQRRAFIRFFACGQ' A
#
# COMPACT_ATOMS: atom_id res chain seq x y z
N MET A 1 -7.39 -2.89 -12.32
CA MET A 1 -8.02 -3.11 -11.00
C MET A 1 -7.12 -4.03 -10.20
N ILE A 2 -6.54 -3.58 -9.10
CA ILE A 2 -5.56 -4.33 -8.29
C ILE A 2 -6.14 -4.48 -6.88
N ARG A 3 -6.02 -5.67 -6.30
CA ARG A 3 -6.47 -5.97 -4.94
C ARG A 3 -5.26 -6.00 -4.02
N VAL A 4 -5.27 -5.16 -3.00
CA VAL A 4 -4.18 -5.03 -2.03
C VAL A 4 -4.65 -5.59 -0.70
N VAL A 5 -3.97 -6.63 -0.23
CA VAL A 5 -4.20 -7.20 1.10
C VAL A 5 -3.24 -6.52 2.08
N LEU A 6 -3.79 -5.87 3.09
CA LEU A 6 -2.99 -5.23 4.14
C LEU A 6 -2.87 -6.16 5.36
N PRO A 7 -1.71 -6.21 6.02
CA PRO A 7 -1.56 -6.89 7.31
C PRO A 7 -2.42 -6.22 8.39
N TYR A 8 -2.72 -6.95 9.46
CA TYR A 8 -3.69 -6.57 10.50
C TYR A 8 -3.51 -5.14 11.03
N HIS A 9 -2.28 -4.76 11.41
CA HIS A 9 -2.01 -3.42 11.96
C HIS A 9 -2.26 -2.30 10.95
N LEU A 10 -1.90 -2.51 9.68
CA LEU A 10 -2.16 -1.51 8.64
C LEU A 10 -3.64 -1.41 8.30
N ARG A 11 -4.38 -2.54 8.35
CA ARG A 11 -5.84 -2.55 8.22
C ARG A 11 -6.54 -1.73 9.31
N SER A 12 -6.10 -1.91 10.55
CA SER A 12 -6.63 -1.14 11.69
C SER A 12 -6.36 0.36 11.55
N LEU A 13 -5.17 0.75 11.08
CA LEU A 13 -4.82 2.16 10.86
C LEU A 13 -5.64 2.79 9.72
N ALA A 14 -5.83 2.07 8.63
CA ALA A 14 -6.60 2.51 7.47
C ALA A 14 -8.13 2.34 7.64
N ASN A 15 -8.58 1.83 8.80
CA ASN A 15 -9.98 1.51 9.09
C ASN A 15 -10.65 0.65 8.00
N VAL A 16 -9.95 -0.37 7.50
CA VAL A 16 -10.44 -1.30 6.48
C VAL A 16 -10.46 -2.72 7.02
N SER A 17 -11.59 -3.39 6.86
CA SER A 17 -11.83 -4.75 7.35
C SER A 17 -11.34 -5.85 6.41
N GLY A 18 -10.92 -5.51 5.18
CA GLY A 18 -10.56 -6.49 4.15
C GLY A 18 -9.54 -5.99 3.15
N GLU A 19 -9.72 -6.41 1.91
CA GLU A 19 -8.88 -6.01 0.78
C GLU A 19 -9.27 -4.64 0.26
N VAL A 20 -8.26 -3.89 -0.17
CA VAL A 20 -8.46 -2.56 -0.76
C VAL A 20 -8.36 -2.67 -2.27
N GLN A 21 -9.31 -2.06 -2.97
CA GLN A 21 -9.30 -2.01 -4.43
C GLN A 21 -8.59 -0.74 -4.89
N ILE A 22 -7.49 -0.91 -5.63
CA ILE A 22 -6.69 0.17 -6.19
C ILE A 22 -6.85 0.20 -7.71
N GLN A 23 -7.15 1.39 -8.24
CA GLN A 23 -7.12 1.67 -9.67
C GLN A 23 -5.88 2.49 -10.00
N THR A 24 -5.10 2.01 -10.97
CA THR A 24 -3.94 2.69 -11.52
C THR A 24 -4.29 3.14 -12.93
N GLU A 25 -4.15 4.43 -13.24
CA GLU A 25 -4.45 4.98 -14.58
C GLU A 25 -3.38 4.64 -15.64
N GLY A 26 -2.30 3.97 -15.23
CA GLY A 26 -1.20 3.56 -16.10
C GLY A 26 -0.64 2.18 -15.73
N PRO A 27 0.63 1.89 -16.07
CA PRO A 27 1.25 0.62 -15.75
C PRO A 27 1.15 0.30 -14.26
N ALA A 28 0.70 -0.92 -13.95
CA ALA A 28 0.50 -1.44 -12.60
C ALA A 28 1.83 -1.72 -11.89
N THR A 29 2.64 -0.69 -11.69
CA THR A 29 3.91 -0.78 -10.98
C THR A 29 3.68 -0.75 -9.47
N ILE A 30 4.61 -1.32 -8.70
CA ILE A 30 4.57 -1.29 -7.23
C ILE A 30 4.50 0.16 -6.73
N ALA A 31 5.29 1.06 -7.32
CA ALA A 31 5.28 2.48 -6.96
C ALA A 31 3.89 3.12 -7.18
N ALA A 32 3.30 2.93 -8.37
CA ALA A 32 1.98 3.47 -8.69
C ALA A 32 0.88 2.95 -7.75
N VAL A 33 0.90 1.65 -7.43
CA VAL A 33 -0.05 1.07 -6.48
C VAL A 33 0.12 1.67 -5.09
N LEU A 34 1.35 1.81 -4.62
CA LEU A 34 1.65 2.40 -3.31
C LEU A 34 1.29 3.89 -3.26
N ASP A 35 1.52 4.64 -4.33
CA ASP A 35 1.15 6.04 -4.44
C ASP A 35 -0.36 6.23 -4.37
N THR A 36 -1.13 5.44 -5.14
CA THR A 36 -2.59 5.48 -5.07
C THR A 36 -3.11 5.03 -3.71
N LEU A 37 -2.52 3.99 -3.11
CA LEU A 37 -2.88 3.54 -1.76
C LEU A 37 -2.64 4.64 -0.72
N GLU A 38 -1.49 5.30 -0.75
CA GLU A 38 -1.16 6.41 0.14
C GLU A 38 -1.97 7.68 -0.14
N MET A 39 -2.51 7.86 -1.35
CA MET A 39 -3.46 8.92 -1.66
C MET A 39 -4.84 8.64 -1.08
N GLN A 40 -5.34 7.41 -1.20
CA GLN A 40 -6.63 7.02 -0.64
C GLN A 40 -6.60 6.89 0.89
N TYR A 41 -5.48 6.46 1.45
CA TYR A 41 -5.29 6.27 2.90
C TYR A 41 -4.06 7.04 3.38
N PRO A 42 -4.17 8.37 3.59
CA PRO A 42 -3.06 9.20 4.05
C PRO A 42 -2.43 8.74 5.36
N VAL A 43 -3.20 8.06 6.22
CA VAL A 43 -2.74 7.46 7.49
C VAL A 43 -1.67 6.38 7.30
N LEU A 44 -1.60 5.75 6.12
CA LEU A 44 -0.58 4.74 5.81
C LEU A 44 0.76 5.35 5.37
N ARG A 45 0.80 6.64 5.05
CA ARG A 45 2.04 7.35 4.71
C ARG A 45 3.01 7.30 5.90
N GLY A 46 4.28 7.02 5.65
CA GLY A 46 5.27 6.86 6.73
C GLY A 46 5.28 5.46 7.37
N THR A 47 4.17 4.73 7.30
CA THR A 47 4.09 3.36 7.85
C THR A 47 4.63 2.33 6.86
N ILE A 48 4.29 2.48 5.56
CA ILE A 48 4.71 1.58 4.48
C ILE A 48 6.05 2.01 3.88
N ARG A 49 6.11 3.26 3.45
CA ARG A 49 7.31 3.93 2.94
C ARG A 49 7.73 5.04 3.89
N ASP A 50 9.02 5.29 3.98
CA ASP A 50 9.55 6.44 4.70
C ASP A 50 9.01 7.75 4.08
N HIS A 51 8.64 8.70 4.92
CA HIS A 51 7.96 9.92 4.47
C HIS A 51 8.90 10.86 3.68
N ALA A 52 10.20 10.86 4.01
CA ALA A 52 11.18 11.76 3.41
C ALA A 52 11.87 11.12 2.18
N THR A 53 12.26 9.85 2.30
CA THR A 53 13.05 9.15 1.28
C THR A 53 12.20 8.30 0.34
N LYS A 54 10.91 8.09 0.65
CA LYS A 54 10.00 7.16 -0.06
C LYS A 54 10.54 5.73 -0.16
N GLN A 55 11.58 5.39 0.61
CA GLN A 55 12.12 4.05 0.65
C GLN A 55 11.20 3.11 1.42
N ARG A 56 11.12 1.86 0.94
CA ARG A 56 10.42 0.79 1.64
C ARG A 56 11.06 0.56 3.01
N ARG A 57 10.25 0.48 4.07
CA ARG A 57 10.76 0.08 5.39
C ARG A 57 11.16 -1.39 5.40
N ALA A 58 12.31 -1.70 5.99
CA ALA A 58 12.90 -3.05 6.01
C ALA A 58 11.95 -4.14 6.58
N PHE A 59 11.03 -3.76 7.46
CA PHE A 59 10.07 -4.66 8.11
C PHE A 59 8.85 -5.02 7.24
N ILE A 60 8.66 -4.37 6.08
CA ILE A 60 7.50 -4.59 5.22
C ILE A 60 7.92 -5.34 3.96
N ARG A 61 7.23 -6.45 3.70
CA ARG A 61 7.40 -7.26 2.49
C ARG A 61 6.23 -7.00 1.54
N PHE A 62 6.54 -6.80 0.28
CA PHE A 62 5.54 -6.71 -0.79
C PHE A 62 5.53 -8.03 -1.53
N PHE A 63 4.33 -8.55 -1.75
CA PHE A 63 4.10 -9.74 -2.55
C PHE A 63 3.15 -9.35 -3.68
N ALA A 64 3.42 -9.84 -4.88
CA ALA A 64 2.55 -9.68 -6.04
C ALA A 64 2.13 -11.06 -6.52
N CYS A 65 0.82 -11.31 -6.60
CA CYS A 65 0.27 -12.60 -7.05
C CYS A 65 0.78 -13.82 -6.25
N GLY A 66 1.13 -13.64 -4.97
CA GLY A 66 1.55 -14.71 -4.08
C GLY A 66 3.06 -14.97 -4.00
N GLN A 67 3.90 -14.13 -4.62
CA GLN A 67 5.37 -14.19 -4.55
C GLN A 67 5.99 -12.82 -4.25
#